data_AF-A0A372F4Y4-F1
#
_entry.id   AF-A0A372F4Y4-F1
#
_cell.length_a   1.000
_cell.length_b   1.000
_cell.length_c   1.000
_cell.angle_alpha   90.00
_cell.angle_beta   90.00
_cell.angle_gamma   90.00
#
_symmetry.space_group_name_H-M   'P 1'
#
loop_
_entity.id
_entity.type
_entity.pdbx_description
1 polymer ?
#
loop_
_entity_poly.entity_id
_entity_poly.type
_entity_poly.pdbx_seq_one_letter_code
_entity_poly.pdbx_strand_id
1 'polypeptide(L)'
;MNSLNFRVGEAIGNGAEIGLSQGPGSGLKPSGGAALAPALSTPMPKVAPSIAQPKANIIHDQMLDMKDRLPKKNGEWEGEPGNSDWKSNIPEVNEVTGGDPIPFKNNRPIFDKWSRGDFELEGLNGENINDFNILHQKMVDLGHFKNKAAAKKWLQDQELTPHHKGKTTIQLIPYKLHSKIPHTGSASDMRN
;
A
#
# COMPACT_ATOMS: atom_id res chain seq x y z
N MET A 1 23.75 -14.02 -20.43
CA MET A 1 24.38 -12.69 -20.41
C MET A 1 23.79 -11.91 -21.57
N ASN A 2 23.01 -10.86 -21.30
CA ASN A 2 22.67 -9.84 -22.30
C ASN A 2 22.19 -8.60 -21.55
N SER A 3 23.07 -7.60 -21.47
CA SER A 3 22.77 -6.26 -21.00
C SER A 3 22.38 -5.42 -22.22
N LEU A 4 21.20 -4.81 -22.20
CA LEU A 4 20.80 -3.79 -23.17
C LEU A 4 20.76 -2.43 -22.46
N ASN A 5 21.75 -1.60 -22.80
CA ASN A 5 21.83 -0.18 -22.47
C ASN A 5 20.80 0.58 -23.32
N PHE A 6 20.03 1.49 -22.71
CA PHE A 6 19.25 2.49 -23.44
C PHE A 6 19.92 3.86 -23.30
N ARG A 7 20.31 4.43 -24.46
CA ARG A 7 20.91 5.76 -24.61
C ARG A 7 19.82 6.83 -24.68
N VAL A 8 20.12 7.97 -24.07
CA VAL A 8 19.36 9.23 -24.13
C VAL A 8 19.57 9.87 -25.52
N GLY A 9 18.49 10.31 -26.16
CA GLY A 9 18.52 11.08 -27.40
C GLY A 9 18.19 12.54 -27.15
N GLU A 10 19.15 13.43 -27.46
CA GLU A 10 18.90 14.83 -27.81
C GLU A 10 18.68 14.94 -29.32
N ALA A 11 17.82 15.86 -29.77
CA ALA A 11 18.07 16.71 -30.94
C ALA A 11 16.95 17.76 -31.15
N ILE A 12 17.40 19.03 -31.26
CA ILE A 12 17.03 20.13 -32.19
C ILE A 12 15.59 20.69 -32.17
N GLY A 13 15.28 21.99 -32.19
CA GLY A 13 16.03 23.20 -32.51
C GLY A 13 15.22 24.00 -33.55
N ASN A 14 14.86 25.26 -33.27
CA ASN A 14 14.62 26.33 -34.25
C ASN A 14 14.39 27.67 -33.54
N GLY A 15 15.17 28.68 -33.92
CA GLY A 15 15.08 30.05 -33.40
C GLY A 15 14.35 31.00 -34.35
N ALA A 16 13.98 32.15 -33.80
CA ALA A 16 13.84 33.43 -34.51
C ALA A 16 13.90 34.57 -33.47
N GLU A 17 14.92 35.43 -33.57
CA GLU A 17 14.94 36.76 -32.96
C GLU A 17 14.27 37.77 -33.90
N ILE A 18 13.58 38.79 -33.36
CA ILE A 18 14.04 40.21 -33.29
C ILE A 18 12.91 41.09 -32.69
N GLY A 19 13.29 42.12 -31.91
CA GLY A 19 12.47 43.34 -31.75
C GLY A 19 12.30 43.90 -30.33
N LEU A 20 13.13 44.89 -29.98
CA LEU A 20 13.12 45.73 -28.77
C LEU A 20 11.89 46.65 -28.64
N SER A 21 11.38 46.87 -27.41
CA SER A 21 11.08 48.21 -26.87
C SER A 21 10.84 48.17 -25.35
N GLN A 22 11.28 49.23 -24.65
CA GLN A 22 11.20 49.41 -23.19
C GLN A 22 9.90 50.11 -22.75
N GLY A 23 9.45 49.80 -21.53
CA GLY A 23 8.50 50.61 -20.75
C GLY A 23 8.22 49.97 -19.37
N PRO A 24 8.26 50.70 -18.24
CA PRO A 24 8.19 50.13 -16.90
C PRO A 24 6.72 49.97 -16.44
N GLY A 25 6.36 48.79 -15.95
CA GLY A 25 5.01 48.48 -15.52
C GLY A 25 5.00 47.58 -14.28
N SER A 26 4.79 48.25 -13.15
CA SER A 26 4.13 47.81 -11.91
C SER A 26 4.03 46.31 -11.63
N GLY A 27 4.64 45.93 -10.51
CA GLY A 27 4.59 44.58 -9.96
C GLY A 27 3.17 44.12 -9.62
N LEU A 28 2.85 42.94 -10.14
CA LEU A 28 2.01 41.95 -9.49
C LEU A 28 2.63 40.59 -9.83
N LYS A 29 3.26 39.94 -8.85
CA LYS A 29 3.55 38.50 -8.92
C LYS A 29 2.22 37.77 -8.79
N PRO A 30 1.89 36.88 -9.72
CA PRO A 30 1.35 35.59 -9.30
C PRO A 30 2.22 34.46 -9.80
N SER A 31 2.09 33.33 -9.10
CA SER A 31 2.44 31.97 -9.51
C SER A 31 3.87 31.46 -9.27
N GLY A 32 3.91 30.15 -9.02
CA GLY A 32 5.08 29.30 -8.82
C GLY A 32 4.96 28.57 -7.48
N GLY A 33 4.43 27.36 -7.38
CA GLY A 33 4.09 26.34 -8.37
C GLY A 33 4.08 25.04 -7.59
N ALA A 34 2.90 24.48 -7.31
CA ALA A 34 2.82 23.14 -6.78
C ALA A 34 3.36 22.22 -7.88
N ALA A 35 4.55 21.68 -7.67
CA ALA A 35 5.08 20.63 -8.52
C ALA A 35 4.11 19.46 -8.44
N LEU A 36 3.30 19.30 -9.49
CA LEU A 36 2.55 18.09 -9.77
C LEU A 36 3.58 16.96 -9.78
N ALA A 37 3.58 16.15 -8.72
CA ALA A 37 4.28 14.87 -8.75
C ALA A 37 3.72 14.09 -9.95
N PRO A 38 4.58 13.45 -10.77
CA PRO A 38 4.09 12.66 -11.89
C PRO A 38 3.17 11.58 -11.33
N ALA A 39 1.91 11.58 -11.79
CA ALA A 39 1.01 10.48 -11.57
C ALA A 39 1.67 9.22 -12.15
N LEU A 40 2.12 8.31 -11.28
CA LEU A 40 2.47 6.95 -11.68
C LEU A 40 1.16 6.29 -12.12
N SER A 41 0.80 6.51 -13.38
CA SER A 41 -0.40 5.95 -14.04
C SER A 41 -0.28 4.44 -14.29
N THR A 42 0.83 3.81 -13.91
CA THR A 42 1.04 2.38 -14.02
C THR A 42 0.79 1.73 -12.67
N PRO A 43 -0.15 0.77 -12.54
CA PRO A 43 -0.26 -0.04 -11.33
C PRO A 43 1.10 -0.71 -11.07
N MET A 44 1.56 -0.70 -9.82
CA MET A 44 2.78 -1.42 -9.46
C MET A 44 2.61 -2.89 -9.84
N PRO A 45 3.66 -3.55 -10.36
CA PRO A 45 3.55 -4.93 -10.85
C PRO A 45 3.08 -5.84 -9.72
N LYS A 46 1.90 -6.46 -9.93
CA LYS A 46 1.38 -7.53 -9.08
C LYS A 46 2.25 -8.75 -9.27
N VAL A 47 3.23 -8.95 -8.39
CA VAL A 47 4.01 -10.19 -8.37
C VAL A 47 3.05 -11.30 -7.90
N ALA A 48 2.87 -12.32 -8.72
CA ALA A 48 1.97 -13.43 -8.44
C ALA A 48 2.47 -14.21 -7.20
N PRO A 49 1.57 -14.68 -6.31
CA PRO A 49 1.98 -15.43 -5.13
C PRO A 49 2.49 -16.82 -5.55
N SER A 50 3.75 -17.12 -5.23
CA SER A 50 4.27 -18.48 -5.26
C SER A 50 3.85 -19.18 -3.96
N ILE A 51 2.79 -19.99 -4.02
CA ILE A 51 2.33 -20.79 -2.89
C ILE A 51 3.11 -22.11 -2.88
N ALA A 52 4.08 -22.21 -1.98
CA ALA A 52 4.57 -23.49 -1.48
C ALA A 52 4.27 -23.56 0.02
N GLN A 53 3.28 -24.37 0.40
CA GLN A 53 2.98 -24.67 1.80
C GLN A 53 3.86 -25.83 2.29
N PRO A 54 4.51 -25.73 3.46
CA PRO A 54 4.87 -26.92 4.23
C PRO A 54 3.70 -27.34 5.14
N LYS A 55 3.59 -28.66 5.33
CA LYS A 55 2.54 -29.36 6.06
C LYS A 55 2.70 -29.27 7.59
N ALA A 56 1.54 -29.36 8.22
CA ALA A 56 1.17 -29.35 9.63
C ALA A 56 2.13 -29.98 10.66
N ASN A 57 2.27 -29.31 11.80
CA ASN A 57 1.77 -29.73 13.13
C ASN A 57 2.49 -28.94 14.22
N ILE A 58 1.78 -28.17 15.06
CA ILE A 58 2.18 -27.83 16.43
C ILE A 58 0.95 -27.35 17.23
N ILE A 59 0.56 -28.25 18.13
CA ILE A 59 0.06 -28.10 19.51
C ILE A 59 -1.23 -27.29 19.77
N HIS A 60 -2.18 -28.01 20.37
CA HIS A 60 -3.60 -27.73 20.59
C HIS A 60 -3.90 -26.84 21.81
N ASP A 61 -2.92 -26.09 22.36
CA ASP A 61 -3.04 -25.53 23.73
C ASP A 61 -2.80 -24.00 23.85
N GLN A 62 -2.91 -23.26 22.73
CA GLN A 62 -2.89 -21.79 22.71
C GLN A 62 -4.12 -21.17 22.02
N MET A 63 -5.20 -21.92 21.85
CA MET A 63 -6.43 -21.49 21.16
C MET A 63 -7.42 -20.68 22.04
N LEU A 64 -6.95 -20.10 23.15
CA LEU A 64 -7.76 -19.21 23.97
C LEU A 64 -7.32 -17.76 23.76
N ASP A 65 -8.22 -16.99 23.14
CA ASP A 65 -8.29 -15.53 23.13
C ASP A 65 -7.66 -14.71 22.00
N MET A 66 -7.91 -15.10 20.74
CA MET A 66 -7.81 -14.18 19.58
C MET A 66 -9.17 -13.68 19.07
N LYS A 67 -10.24 -13.85 19.85
CA LYS A 67 -11.61 -13.38 19.51
C LYS A 67 -11.77 -11.85 19.65
N ASP A 68 -10.76 -11.17 20.17
CA ASP A 68 -10.92 -9.82 20.68
C ASP A 68 -10.92 -8.70 19.64
N ARG A 69 -10.55 -8.98 18.39
CA ARG A 69 -10.53 -7.96 17.33
C ARG A 69 -11.31 -8.34 16.09
N LEU A 70 -12.36 -9.13 16.19
CA LEU A 70 -13.28 -9.31 15.07
C LEU A 70 -14.29 -8.15 14.97
N PRO A 71 -14.78 -7.81 13.77
CA PRO A 71 -15.95 -6.94 13.63
C PRO A 71 -17.17 -7.51 14.39
N LYS A 72 -17.65 -6.73 15.37
CA LYS A 72 -18.85 -7.05 16.17
C LYS A 72 -20.06 -6.16 15.83
N LYS A 73 -19.83 -5.07 15.09
CA LYS A 73 -20.82 -4.04 14.73
C LYS A 73 -20.58 -3.58 13.29
N ASN A 74 -21.57 -2.88 12.72
CA ASN A 74 -21.50 -2.25 11.40
C ASN A 74 -21.24 -3.22 10.25
N GLY A 75 -21.79 -4.43 10.37
CA GLY A 75 -21.76 -5.45 9.35
C GLY A 75 -22.24 -6.79 9.91
N GLU A 76 -22.31 -7.77 9.04
CA GLU A 76 -22.91 -9.08 9.29
C GLU A 76 -21.98 -10.18 8.81
N TRP A 77 -21.93 -11.28 9.56
CA TRP A 77 -21.20 -12.48 9.18
C TRP A 77 -22.14 -13.42 8.43
N GLU A 78 -21.70 -13.94 7.29
CA GLU A 78 -22.46 -14.94 6.53
C GLU A 78 -22.34 -16.35 7.16
N GLY A 79 -21.38 -16.55 8.07
CA GLY A 79 -21.19 -17.80 8.80
C GLY A 79 -20.47 -17.59 10.14
N GLU A 80 -19.54 -18.49 10.47
CA GLU A 80 -18.77 -18.40 11.71
C GLU A 80 -17.89 -17.13 11.72
N PRO A 81 -18.01 -16.24 12.72
CA PRO A 81 -17.16 -15.07 12.83
C PRO A 81 -15.66 -15.40 12.82
N GLY A 82 -14.92 -14.74 11.94
CA GLY A 82 -13.48 -14.92 11.76
C GLY A 82 -13.09 -16.07 10.82
N ASN A 83 -14.04 -16.87 10.35
CA ASN A 83 -13.85 -17.98 9.41
C ASN A 83 -14.88 -17.97 8.27
N SER A 84 -15.50 -16.82 8.01
CA SER A 84 -16.50 -16.63 6.96
C SER A 84 -16.40 -15.22 6.39
N ASP A 85 -17.26 -14.94 5.43
CA ASP A 85 -17.37 -13.64 4.79
C ASP A 85 -18.08 -12.64 5.72
N TRP A 86 -17.50 -11.45 5.86
CA TRP A 86 -18.08 -10.34 6.62
C TRP A 86 -18.52 -9.22 5.67
N LYS A 87 -19.83 -8.94 5.67
CA LYS A 87 -20.43 -7.88 4.86
C LYS A 87 -20.50 -6.58 5.65
N SER A 88 -19.90 -5.51 5.12
CA SER A 88 -19.87 -4.23 5.81
C SER A 88 -21.13 -3.39 5.57
N ASN A 89 -21.55 -2.66 6.61
CA ASN A 89 -22.53 -1.59 6.52
C ASN A 89 -21.87 -0.20 6.59
N ILE A 90 -20.53 -0.11 6.59
CA ILE A 90 -19.78 1.14 6.68
C ILE A 90 -19.65 1.74 5.26
N PRO A 91 -20.17 2.95 4.99
CA PRO A 91 -20.12 3.55 3.65
C PRO A 91 -18.71 3.68 3.08
N GLU A 92 -17.74 4.11 3.90
CA GLU A 92 -16.33 4.27 3.49
C GLU A 92 -15.69 2.93 3.10
N VAL A 93 -16.04 1.84 3.79
CA VAL A 93 -15.58 0.49 3.43
C VAL A 93 -16.22 0.07 2.11
N ASN A 94 -17.52 0.28 1.97
CA ASN A 94 -18.28 -0.10 0.78
C ASN A 94 -17.91 0.70 -0.47
N GLU A 95 -17.40 1.94 -0.31
CA GLU A 95 -16.80 2.71 -1.41
C GLU A 95 -15.58 2.00 -2.00
N VAL A 96 -14.78 1.33 -1.17
CA VAL A 96 -13.62 0.54 -1.60
C VAL A 96 -14.04 -0.84 -2.08
N THR A 97 -14.96 -1.50 -1.36
CA THR A 97 -15.31 -2.89 -1.66
C THR A 97 -16.34 -3.05 -2.76
N GLY A 98 -17.07 -1.99 -3.12
CA GLY A 98 -18.25 -2.08 -3.97
C GLY A 98 -19.42 -2.79 -3.28
N GLY A 99 -19.37 -2.96 -1.95
CA GLY A 99 -20.33 -3.73 -1.17
C GLY A 99 -20.08 -5.23 -1.13
N ASP A 100 -19.00 -5.71 -1.78
CA ASP A 100 -18.60 -7.11 -1.68
C ASP A 100 -18.15 -7.46 -0.25
N PRO A 101 -18.47 -8.67 0.24
CA PRO A 101 -18.09 -9.08 1.57
C PRO A 101 -16.58 -9.39 1.64
N ILE A 102 -16.02 -9.21 2.82
CA ILE A 102 -14.59 -9.37 3.09
C ILE A 102 -14.37 -10.77 3.68
N PRO A 103 -13.61 -11.64 3.01
CA PRO A 103 -13.35 -12.97 3.53
C PRO A 103 -12.46 -12.91 4.77
N PHE A 104 -12.82 -13.68 5.80
CA PHE A 104 -11.93 -13.96 6.93
C PHE A 104 -11.58 -15.44 7.01
N LYS A 105 -10.34 -15.72 7.41
CA LYS A 105 -9.87 -17.06 7.72
C LYS A 105 -8.97 -17.01 8.94
N ASN A 106 -9.18 -17.90 9.90
CA ASN A 106 -8.41 -17.97 11.14
C ASN A 106 -8.36 -16.63 11.89
N ASN A 107 -9.49 -15.92 11.96
CA ASN A 107 -9.62 -14.60 12.58
C ASN A 107 -8.76 -13.49 11.93
N ARG A 108 -8.42 -13.64 10.64
CA ARG A 108 -7.68 -12.65 9.86
C ARG A 108 -8.47 -12.25 8.61
N PRO A 109 -8.58 -10.95 8.29
CA PRO A 109 -9.16 -10.52 7.03
C PRO A 109 -8.24 -10.89 5.87
N ILE A 110 -8.83 -11.20 4.72
CA ILE A 110 -8.12 -11.43 3.46
C ILE A 110 -8.47 -10.26 2.53
N PHE A 111 -7.53 -9.32 2.36
CA PHE A 111 -7.74 -8.10 1.58
C PHE A 111 -7.23 -8.18 0.13
N ASP A 112 -6.85 -9.37 -0.35
CA ASP A 112 -6.19 -9.58 -1.65
C ASP A 112 -6.91 -8.97 -2.85
N LYS A 113 -8.24 -8.90 -2.80
CA LYS A 113 -9.07 -8.29 -3.84
C LYS A 113 -8.85 -6.77 -3.97
N TRP A 114 -8.57 -6.09 -2.86
CA TRP A 114 -8.48 -4.63 -2.77
C TRP A 114 -7.06 -4.11 -2.55
N SER A 115 -6.07 -5.00 -2.49
CA SER A 115 -4.66 -4.62 -2.46
C SER A 115 -4.27 -3.78 -3.68
N ARG A 116 -3.49 -2.73 -3.44
CA ARG A 116 -2.85 -1.92 -4.49
C ARG A 116 -1.42 -2.36 -4.80
N GLY A 117 -0.92 -3.37 -4.10
CA GLY A 117 0.41 -3.92 -4.30
C GLY A 117 0.91 -4.66 -3.07
N ASP A 118 1.80 -5.61 -3.30
CA ASP A 118 2.41 -6.44 -2.27
C ASP A 118 3.94 -6.28 -2.37
N PHE A 119 4.63 -6.28 -1.23
CA PHE A 119 6.07 -6.20 -1.10
C PHE A 119 6.59 -7.38 -0.30
N GLU A 120 7.48 -8.16 -0.91
CA GLU A 120 8.31 -9.13 -0.20
C GLU A 120 9.54 -8.43 0.38
N LEU A 121 9.69 -8.56 1.69
CA LEU A 121 10.68 -7.89 2.51
C LEU A 121 11.36 -8.91 3.42
N GLU A 122 12.67 -8.74 3.59
CA GLU A 122 13.45 -9.49 4.56
C GLU A 122 13.61 -8.70 5.85
N GLY A 123 13.79 -9.39 6.97
CA GLY A 123 14.07 -8.76 8.27
C GLY A 123 12.88 -8.10 8.96
N LEU A 124 11.64 -8.41 8.53
CA LEU A 124 10.45 -7.95 9.25
C LEU A 124 10.37 -8.60 10.63
N ASN A 125 9.99 -7.83 11.65
CA ASN A 125 9.91 -8.28 13.05
C ASN A 125 8.56 -8.02 13.72
N GLY A 126 7.59 -7.49 12.97
CA GLY A 126 6.26 -7.14 13.46
C GLY A 126 6.21 -5.79 14.17
N GLU A 127 7.31 -5.05 14.29
CA GLU A 127 7.31 -3.69 14.80
C GLU A 127 7.08 -2.70 13.64
N ASN A 128 5.89 -2.11 13.59
CA ASN A 128 5.47 -1.23 12.50
C ASN A 128 6.50 -0.15 12.13
N ILE A 129 7.16 0.46 13.12
CA ILE A 129 8.16 1.52 12.84
C ILE A 129 9.34 0.95 12.04
N ASN A 130 9.87 -0.19 12.46
CA ASN A 130 11.00 -0.84 11.81
C ASN A 130 10.61 -1.45 10.47
N ASP A 131 9.51 -2.19 10.43
CA ASP A 131 9.02 -2.86 9.23
C ASP A 131 8.65 -1.86 8.13
N PHE A 132 7.99 -0.76 8.48
CA PHE A 132 7.63 0.26 7.48
C PHE A 132 8.86 1.05 7.03
N ASN A 133 9.89 1.21 7.86
CA ASN A 133 11.17 1.76 7.43
C ASN A 133 11.90 0.86 6.42
N ILE A 134 11.74 -0.46 6.53
CA ILE A 134 12.23 -1.44 5.55
C ILE A 134 11.42 -1.32 4.25
N LEU A 135 10.09 -1.28 4.33
CA LEU A 135 9.22 -1.07 3.17
C LEU A 135 9.59 0.21 2.41
N HIS A 136 9.70 1.35 3.11
CA HIS A 136 10.04 2.61 2.47
C HIS A 136 11.43 2.58 1.83
N GLN A 137 12.40 1.85 2.42
CA GLN A 137 13.70 1.64 1.78
C GLN A 137 13.55 0.82 0.51
N LYS A 138 12.79 -0.28 0.55
CA LYS A 138 12.54 -1.12 -0.63
C LYS A 138 11.94 -0.33 -1.79
N MET A 139 10.99 0.56 -1.51
CA MET A 139 10.38 1.44 -2.53
C MET A 139 11.40 2.41 -3.16
N VAL A 140 12.41 2.85 -2.40
CA VAL A 140 13.53 3.66 -2.90
C VAL A 140 14.48 2.82 -3.75
N ASP A 141 14.84 1.62 -3.27
CA ASP A 141 15.78 0.73 -3.95
C ASP A 141 15.25 0.26 -5.31
N LEU A 142 13.91 0.14 -5.44
CA LEU A 142 13.23 -0.12 -6.71
C LEU A 142 13.22 1.09 -7.67
N GLY A 143 13.77 2.24 -7.25
CA GLY A 143 13.87 3.46 -8.06
C GLY A 143 12.56 4.26 -8.15
N HIS A 144 11.53 3.93 -7.36
CA HIS A 144 10.25 4.65 -7.41
C HIS A 144 10.32 6.02 -6.71
N PHE A 145 11.22 6.17 -5.74
CA PHE A 145 11.34 7.39 -4.94
C PHE A 145 12.79 7.74 -4.64
N LYS A 146 13.06 9.04 -4.55
CA LYS A 146 14.39 9.57 -4.21
C LYS A 146 14.83 9.24 -2.78
N ASN A 147 13.90 9.05 -1.84
CA ASN A 147 14.17 8.75 -0.44
C ASN A 147 12.92 8.22 0.30
N LYS A 148 13.12 7.69 1.51
CA LYS A 148 12.05 7.09 2.32
C LYS A 148 10.91 8.06 2.65
N ALA A 149 11.23 9.34 2.86
CA ALA A 149 10.22 10.36 3.17
C ALA A 149 9.27 10.59 1.98
N ALA A 150 9.80 10.59 0.76
CA ALA A 150 8.99 10.66 -0.46
C ALA A 150 8.10 9.42 -0.63
N ALA A 151 8.62 8.22 -0.37
CA ALA A 151 7.84 6.99 -0.39
C ALA A 151 6.69 7.00 0.63
N LYS A 152 7.00 7.38 1.89
CA LYS A 152 5.99 7.54 2.95
C LYS A 152 4.92 8.57 2.57
N LYS A 153 5.35 9.73 2.07
CA LYS A 153 4.41 10.79 1.64
C LYS A 153 3.52 10.31 0.51
N TRP A 154 4.06 9.57 -0.46
CA TRP A 154 3.26 9.01 -1.54
C TRP A 154 2.19 8.04 -1.02
N LEU A 155 2.52 7.15 -0.08
CA LEU A 155 1.53 6.29 0.56
C LEU A 155 0.40 7.09 1.24
N GLN A 156 0.74 8.18 1.92
CA GLN A 156 -0.24 9.08 2.54
C GLN A 156 -1.12 9.78 1.50
N ASP A 157 -0.52 10.33 0.44
CA ASP A 157 -1.22 11.03 -0.63
C ASP A 157 -2.12 10.09 -1.44
N GLN A 158 -1.81 8.79 -1.49
CA GLN A 158 -2.63 7.74 -2.11
C GLN A 158 -3.62 7.09 -1.15
N GLU A 159 -3.68 7.54 0.11
CA GLU A 159 -4.51 6.95 1.17
C GLU A 159 -4.29 5.44 1.34
N LEU A 160 -3.03 4.99 1.30
CA LEU A 160 -2.64 3.59 1.47
C LEU A 160 -1.99 3.33 2.81
N THR A 161 -2.41 2.25 3.45
CA THR A 161 -1.84 1.73 4.70
C THR A 161 -1.09 0.41 4.44
N PRO A 162 0.19 0.33 4.83
CA PRO A 162 0.90 -0.94 4.90
C PRO A 162 0.24 -1.91 5.89
N HIS A 163 -0.01 -3.14 5.45
CA HIS A 163 -0.63 -4.19 6.23
C HIS A 163 0.21 -5.48 6.16
N HIS A 164 0.62 -6.00 7.30
CA HIS A 164 1.29 -7.31 7.35
C HIS A 164 0.34 -8.44 6.97
N LYS A 165 0.59 -9.04 5.81
CA LYS A 165 -0.11 -10.23 5.30
C LYS A 165 0.52 -11.53 5.82
N GLY A 166 1.81 -11.49 6.15
CA GLY A 166 2.56 -12.63 6.67
C GLY A 166 3.88 -12.19 7.28
N LYS A 167 4.83 -13.14 7.40
CA LYS A 167 6.16 -12.87 8.02
C LYS A 167 7.11 -12.07 7.13
N THR A 168 6.91 -12.10 5.81
CA THR A 168 7.78 -11.42 4.83
C THR A 168 7.01 -10.47 3.93
N THR A 169 5.68 -10.55 3.92
CA THR A 169 4.84 -9.83 2.97
C THR A 169 4.11 -8.67 3.64
N ILE A 170 4.32 -7.47 3.10
CA ILE A 170 3.48 -6.30 3.37
C ILE A 170 2.58 -6.02 2.17
N GLN A 171 1.30 -5.84 2.43
CA GLN A 171 0.28 -5.51 1.45
C GLN A 171 -0.16 -4.05 1.62
N LEU A 172 -0.37 -3.32 0.51
CA LEU A 172 -0.85 -1.94 0.54
C LEU A 172 -2.36 -1.89 0.40
N ILE A 173 -3.06 -1.55 1.49
CA ILE A 173 -4.52 -1.53 1.55
C ILE A 173 -5.04 -0.09 1.59
N PRO A 174 -6.15 0.24 0.91
CA PRO A 174 -6.83 1.52 1.08
C PRO A 174 -7.17 1.80 2.55
N TYR A 175 -6.83 3.00 3.04
CA TYR A 175 -7.01 3.42 4.43
C TYR A 175 -8.47 3.29 4.89
N LYS A 176 -9.42 3.66 4.04
CA LYS A 176 -10.87 3.55 4.30
C LYS A 176 -11.32 2.12 4.59
N LEU A 177 -10.64 1.13 4.01
CA LEU A 177 -10.88 -0.29 4.28
C LEU A 177 -10.12 -0.76 5.53
N HIS A 178 -8.82 -0.51 5.60
CA HIS A 178 -7.95 -1.04 6.66
C HIS A 178 -8.26 -0.49 8.05
N SER A 179 -8.50 0.81 8.16
CA SER A 179 -8.64 1.51 9.45
C SER A 179 -9.97 1.25 10.16
N LYS A 180 -11.01 0.85 9.42
CA LYS A 180 -12.39 0.75 9.91
C LYS A 180 -12.78 -0.66 10.36
N ILE A 181 -11.95 -1.64 10.05
CA ILE A 181 -12.20 -3.04 10.34
C ILE A 181 -11.30 -3.45 11.50
N PRO A 182 -11.84 -3.70 12.70
CA PRO A 182 -11.07 -4.30 13.77
C PRO A 182 -10.46 -5.61 13.28
N HIS A 183 -9.16 -5.79 13.49
CA HIS A 183 -8.47 -7.06 13.26
C HIS A 183 -7.16 -7.10 14.04
N THR A 184 -6.66 -8.31 14.26
CA THR A 184 -5.27 -8.54 14.65
C THR A 184 -4.50 -8.81 13.37
N GLY A 185 -3.49 -7.98 13.05
CA GLY A 185 -2.62 -8.21 11.89
C GLY A 185 -1.52 -9.23 12.19
N SER A 186 -0.91 -9.80 11.15
CA SER A 186 0.18 -10.79 11.29
C SER A 186 1.42 -10.25 11.99
N ALA A 187 1.60 -8.93 12.06
CA ALA A 187 2.64 -8.29 12.87
C ALA A 187 2.61 -8.75 14.34
N SER A 188 1.41 -9.00 14.88
CA SER A 188 1.28 -9.51 16.25
C SER A 188 1.77 -10.95 16.39
N ASP A 189 1.65 -11.76 15.34
CA ASP A 189 2.11 -13.15 15.33
C ASP A 189 3.65 -13.25 15.26
N MET A 190 4.32 -12.17 14.87
CA MET A 190 5.79 -12.12 14.71
C MET A 190 6.55 -11.72 15.97
N ARG A 191 5.85 -11.14 16.95
CA ARG A 191 6.45 -10.69 18.22
C ARG A 191 6.39 -11.74 19.33
N ASN A 192 5.77 -12.89 19.05
CA ASN A 192 5.58 -14.02 19.96
C ASN A 192 6.35 -15.25 19.46
#